data_AF-A0A1A0K457-F1
#
_entry.id   AF-A0A1A0K457-F1
#
_cell.length_a   1.000
_cell.length_b   1.000
_cell.length_c   1.000
_cell.angle_alpha   90.00
_cell.angle_beta   90.00
_cell.angle_gamma   90.00
#
_symmetry.space_group_name_H-M   'P 1'
#
loop_
_entity.id
_entity.type
_entity.pdbx_description
1 polymer ?
#
loop_
_entity_poly.entity_id
_entity_poly.type
_entity_poly.pdbx_seq_one_letter_code
_entity_poly.pdbx_strand_id
1 'polypeptide(L)'
;MKKSPLAVALSALATAALCLTATPGTAGASPSAEASSSGSSFSSEDGSSSSSSSRHAVGVRGDSTNPGKQLVTMGDSFTANGHVRGFRWLQRGTPQESLGSSSSSSNSGKGFVRPVELGLSGCGQDPDNWPRQLAGMTGRSLGDYSCNGATSRSVVEHQLEQAVRDGNIGPATEEVVIAVGGLDPWRFKLDEIPFPYPQAVIDRYKARVANITHQVRELAPNARVTIPSYLSVSSPQGHVCFVNVIPNQPLGFIVPGARQVEAALANVQREAAAEAGARFVDVRAATRDHHTCAPDAERYVSAVWLDITSPTHTMAMHPTTKGSQAIAAEIAR
;
A
#
# COMPACT_ATOMS: atom_id res chain seq x y z
N MET A 1 -8.69 36.03 -6.56
CA MET A 1 -8.45 35.39 -5.25
C MET A 1 -7.13 34.63 -5.33
N LYS A 2 -6.10 35.04 -4.59
CA LYS A 2 -4.76 34.42 -4.63
C LYS A 2 -4.84 33.08 -3.87
N LYS A 3 -4.45 31.98 -4.53
CA LYS A 3 -4.36 30.65 -3.90
C LYS A 3 -3.35 30.72 -2.74
N SER A 4 -3.66 30.07 -1.61
CA SER A 4 -2.72 30.00 -0.49
C SER A 4 -1.46 29.24 -0.91
N PRO A 5 -0.27 29.55 -0.35
CA PRO A 5 0.95 28.81 -0.65
C PRO A 5 0.83 27.31 -0.29
N LEU A 6 -0.09 26.94 0.60
CA LEU A 6 -0.45 25.55 0.91
C LEU A 6 -1.10 24.84 -0.29
N ALA A 7 -2.01 25.53 -0.99
CA ALA A 7 -2.68 24.99 -2.17
C ALA A 7 -1.72 24.83 -3.37
N VAL A 8 -0.67 25.65 -3.45
CA VAL A 8 0.38 25.53 -4.48
C VAL A 8 1.29 24.32 -4.19
N ALA A 9 1.63 24.07 -2.93
CA ALA A 9 2.43 22.91 -2.53
C ALA A 9 1.65 21.58 -2.67
N LEU A 10 0.35 21.56 -2.37
CA LEU A 10 -0.50 20.37 -2.56
C LEU A 10 -0.92 20.11 -4.01
N SER A 11 -1.11 21.15 -4.83
CA SER A 11 -1.39 20.97 -6.27
C SER A 11 -0.19 20.41 -7.06
N ALA A 12 1.05 20.68 -6.61
CA ALA A 12 2.24 20.04 -7.16
C ALA A 12 2.29 18.52 -6.87
N LEU A 13 1.70 18.06 -5.76
CA LEU A 13 1.55 16.64 -5.43
C LEU A 13 0.51 15.93 -6.33
N ALA A 14 -0.57 16.62 -6.73
CA ALA A 14 -1.60 16.06 -7.61
C ALA A 14 -1.15 15.95 -9.08
N THR A 15 -0.31 16.88 -9.56
CA THR A 15 0.13 16.90 -10.97
C THR A 15 1.09 15.74 -11.30
N ALA A 16 1.85 15.26 -10.31
CA ALA A 16 2.69 14.06 -10.47
C ALA A 16 1.88 12.75 -10.45
N ALA A 17 0.70 12.74 -9.83
CA ALA A 17 -0.16 11.56 -9.72
C ALA A 17 -1.16 11.41 -10.89
N LEU A 18 -1.54 12.49 -11.58
CA LEU A 18 -2.55 12.46 -12.65
C LEU A 18 -2.00 12.26 -14.08
N CYS A 19 -0.68 12.32 -14.32
CA CYS A 19 -0.13 12.14 -15.67
C CYS A 19 0.12 10.68 -16.11
N LEU A 20 -0.38 9.67 -15.38
CA LEU A 20 -0.01 8.26 -15.63
C LEU A 20 -1.15 7.30 -16.00
N THR A 21 -2.29 7.81 -16.49
CA THR A 21 -3.38 6.96 -17.02
C THR A 21 -3.46 6.91 -18.55
N ALA A 22 -2.43 7.31 -19.30
CA ALA A 22 -2.42 7.14 -20.75
C ALA A 22 -1.76 5.81 -21.15
N THR A 23 -2.59 4.80 -21.49
CA THR A 23 -2.16 3.60 -22.21
C THR A 23 -1.89 3.92 -23.69
N PRO A 24 -0.97 3.20 -24.36
CA PRO A 24 -0.61 3.46 -25.75
C PRO A 24 -1.62 2.82 -26.72
N GLY A 25 -2.25 3.64 -27.56
CA GLY A 25 -3.06 3.21 -28.71
C GLY A 25 -2.31 3.42 -30.01
N THR A 26 -2.16 2.33 -30.74
CA THR A 26 -1.58 2.09 -32.07
C THR A 26 -1.71 3.21 -33.12
N ALA A 27 -0.64 3.36 -33.91
CA ALA A 27 -0.61 4.09 -35.17
C ALA A 27 -1.52 3.45 -36.25
N GLY A 28 -2.10 4.31 -37.10
CA GLY A 28 -2.45 4.00 -38.49
C GLY A 28 -3.93 3.80 -38.83
N ALA A 29 -4.60 4.88 -39.27
CA ALA A 29 -5.41 4.98 -40.50
C ALA A 29 -6.53 6.02 -40.34
N SER A 30 -6.54 7.03 -41.22
CA SER A 30 -7.69 7.91 -41.51
C SER A 30 -8.20 7.56 -42.92
N PRO A 31 -9.28 8.19 -43.41
CA PRO A 31 -10.65 8.20 -42.89
C PRO A 31 -11.64 7.78 -44.02
N SER A 32 -12.93 7.57 -43.72
CA SER A 32 -14.04 7.94 -44.62
C SER A 32 -15.43 7.67 -44.04
N ALA A 33 -16.28 8.68 -44.25
CA ALA A 33 -17.70 8.65 -44.59
C ALA A 33 -18.76 8.41 -43.49
N GLU A 34 -19.53 9.48 -43.32
CA GLU A 34 -20.89 9.59 -42.81
C GLU A 34 -21.88 8.58 -43.44
N ALA A 35 -22.88 8.14 -42.67
CA ALA A 35 -24.27 8.10 -43.13
C ALA A 35 -25.23 7.82 -41.96
N SER A 36 -26.07 8.80 -41.69
CA SER A 36 -27.39 8.71 -41.08
C SER A 36 -28.31 7.72 -41.82
N SER A 37 -29.21 7.03 -41.10
CA SER A 37 -30.68 7.14 -41.27
C SER A 37 -31.44 5.94 -40.71
N SER A 38 -32.46 6.24 -39.89
CA SER A 38 -33.83 5.68 -39.85
C SER A 38 -34.10 4.19 -40.13
N GLY A 39 -34.89 3.58 -39.23
CA GLY A 39 -35.60 2.33 -39.52
C GLY A 39 -36.50 1.92 -38.36
N SER A 40 -37.75 2.36 -38.42
CA SER A 40 -38.84 2.11 -37.49
C SER A 40 -39.44 0.69 -37.61
N SER A 41 -40.19 0.33 -36.56
CA SER A 41 -41.34 -0.60 -36.55
C SER A 41 -41.04 -2.10 -36.37
N PHE A 42 -41.54 -2.71 -35.28
CA PHE A 42 -42.84 -3.40 -35.28
C PHE A 42 -43.16 -3.96 -33.89
N SER A 43 -44.45 -3.99 -33.60
CA SER A 43 -45.09 -4.34 -32.33
C SER A 43 -45.35 -5.84 -32.17
N SER A 44 -45.58 -6.21 -30.90
CA SER A 44 -46.62 -7.14 -30.41
C SER A 44 -46.32 -8.64 -30.27
N GLU A 45 -46.50 -9.04 -29.01
CA GLU A 45 -47.26 -10.20 -28.50
C GLU A 45 -46.56 -11.55 -28.20
N ASP A 46 -46.67 -11.86 -26.91
CA ASP A 46 -46.96 -13.14 -26.25
C ASP A 46 -46.00 -14.34 -26.30
N GLY A 47 -45.70 -14.86 -25.11
CA GLY A 47 -45.14 -16.19 -24.96
C GLY A 47 -44.43 -16.46 -23.64
N SER A 48 -45.20 -16.73 -22.58
CA SER A 48 -44.74 -17.30 -21.33
C SER A 48 -43.83 -18.52 -21.52
N SER A 49 -42.64 -18.53 -20.90
CA SER A 49 -42.05 -19.76 -20.38
C SER A 49 -40.99 -19.49 -19.32
N SER A 50 -41.14 -20.21 -18.22
CA SER A 50 -40.30 -20.26 -17.04
C SER A 50 -38.93 -20.89 -17.33
N SER A 51 -37.85 -20.26 -16.86
CA SER A 51 -36.69 -20.99 -16.33
C SER A 51 -35.82 -20.06 -15.48
N SER A 52 -35.89 -20.27 -14.16
CA SER A 52 -34.96 -19.72 -13.19
C SER A 52 -33.58 -20.34 -13.40
N SER A 53 -32.69 -19.65 -14.10
CA SER A 53 -31.27 -19.99 -14.13
C SER A 53 -30.57 -19.31 -12.95
N SER A 54 -30.63 -19.97 -11.80
CA SER A 54 -29.76 -19.71 -10.66
C SER A 54 -28.31 -19.97 -11.06
N ARG A 55 -27.53 -18.88 -11.18
CA ARG A 55 -26.08 -18.94 -11.36
C ARG A 55 -25.48 -19.66 -10.16
N HIS A 56 -25.11 -20.92 -10.35
CA HIS A 56 -24.32 -21.66 -9.39
C HIS A 56 -22.96 -20.96 -9.26
N ALA A 57 -22.68 -20.49 -8.05
CA ALA A 57 -21.34 -20.09 -7.64
C ALA A 57 -20.43 -21.31 -7.84
N VAL A 58 -19.41 -21.16 -8.70
CA VAL A 58 -18.32 -22.11 -8.79
C VAL A 58 -17.54 -21.99 -7.49
N GLY A 59 -17.84 -22.88 -6.55
CA GLY A 59 -17.03 -23.08 -5.36
C GLY A 59 -15.66 -23.60 -5.79
N VAL A 60 -14.64 -22.76 -5.71
CA VAL A 60 -13.25 -23.20 -5.78
C VAL A 60 -13.00 -24.01 -4.52
N ARG A 61 -13.05 -25.34 -4.62
CA ARG A 61 -12.54 -26.23 -3.58
C ARG A 61 -11.03 -26.02 -3.54
N GLY A 62 -10.53 -25.47 -2.43
CA GLY A 62 -9.10 -25.37 -2.17
C GLY A 62 -8.44 -26.74 -2.30
N ASP A 63 -7.31 -26.79 -2.98
CA ASP A 63 -6.46 -27.97 -3.07
C ASP A 63 -6.07 -28.42 -1.66
N SER A 64 -6.53 -29.59 -1.23
CA SER A 64 -6.26 -30.13 0.11
C SER A 64 -4.79 -30.43 0.38
N THR A 65 -3.91 -30.22 -0.61
CA THR A 65 -2.45 -30.41 -0.49
C THR A 65 -1.68 -29.13 -0.18
N ASN A 66 -2.28 -27.93 -0.30
CA ASN A 66 -1.66 -26.67 0.11
C ASN A 66 -2.23 -26.23 1.48
N PRO A 67 -1.47 -26.38 2.58
CA PRO A 67 -1.96 -26.01 3.91
C PRO A 67 -2.02 -24.48 4.13
N GLY A 68 -1.53 -23.68 3.18
CA GLY A 68 -1.42 -22.23 3.26
C GLY A 68 -0.03 -21.76 3.69
N LYS A 69 0.16 -20.43 3.71
CA LYS A 69 1.36 -19.78 4.27
C LYS A 69 1.12 -19.46 5.73
N GLN A 70 2.16 -19.59 6.55
CA GLN A 70 2.09 -19.27 7.98
C GLN A 70 1.88 -17.78 8.23
N LEU A 71 2.47 -16.93 7.39
CA LEU A 71 2.32 -15.48 7.41
C LEU A 71 1.81 -14.99 6.06
N VAL A 72 0.68 -14.29 6.05
CA VAL A 72 0.14 -13.62 4.87
C VAL A 72 0.07 -12.13 5.12
N THR A 73 0.63 -11.32 4.23
CA THR A 73 0.63 -9.86 4.36
C THR A 73 -0.12 -9.20 3.22
N MET A 74 -0.98 -8.27 3.60
CA MET A 74 -1.73 -7.40 2.71
C MET A 74 -1.49 -5.95 3.14
N GLY A 75 -1.36 -5.05 2.19
CA GLY A 75 -1.09 -3.66 2.51
C GLY A 75 -0.80 -2.79 1.31
N ASP A 76 -0.52 -1.53 1.62
CA ASP A 76 -0.20 -0.49 0.65
C ASP A 76 1.31 -0.31 0.43
N SER A 77 1.72 0.88 0.01
CA SER A 77 3.12 1.20 -0.26
C SER A 77 4.01 1.24 0.97
N PHE A 78 3.49 1.45 2.19
CA PHE A 78 4.29 1.28 3.41
C PHE A 78 4.60 -0.19 3.71
N THR A 79 3.93 -1.10 3.01
CA THR A 79 4.19 -2.54 3.07
C THR A 79 4.98 -3.04 1.89
N ALA A 80 4.53 -2.77 0.66
CA ALA A 80 5.25 -3.22 -0.53
C ALA A 80 6.59 -2.49 -0.69
N ASN A 81 6.62 -1.19 -0.42
CA ASN A 81 7.77 -0.30 -0.57
C ASN A 81 8.48 -0.39 -1.93
N GLY A 82 7.83 -0.88 -2.99
CA GLY A 82 8.45 -1.06 -4.30
C GLY A 82 8.49 0.20 -5.16
N HIS A 83 9.06 0.09 -6.36
CA HIS A 83 9.13 1.20 -7.31
C HIS A 83 7.78 1.50 -7.92
N VAL A 84 7.48 2.78 -8.03
CA VAL A 84 6.39 3.27 -8.88
C VAL A 84 6.95 3.53 -10.28
N ARG A 85 6.36 2.90 -11.32
CA ARG A 85 6.82 2.98 -12.72
C ARG A 85 6.98 4.42 -13.26
N GLY A 86 6.39 5.44 -12.61
CA GLY A 86 6.44 6.85 -12.99
C GLY A 86 7.67 7.66 -12.53
N PHE A 87 8.47 7.19 -11.57
CA PHE A 87 9.64 7.96 -11.07
C PHE A 87 10.89 7.83 -11.95
N ARG A 88 10.80 7.05 -13.04
CA ARG A 88 11.91 6.76 -13.97
C ARG A 88 12.50 8.02 -14.63
N TRP A 89 11.77 9.14 -14.70
CA TRP A 89 12.29 10.38 -15.30
C TRP A 89 13.20 11.17 -14.36
N LEU A 90 13.00 11.09 -13.04
CA LEU A 90 13.78 11.86 -12.04
C LEU A 90 15.13 11.18 -11.77
N GLN A 91 15.29 9.96 -12.29
CA GLN A 91 16.46 9.09 -12.14
C GLN A 91 17.30 8.99 -13.43
N ARG A 92 17.01 9.79 -14.48
CA ARG A 92 17.76 9.86 -15.76
C ARG A 92 19.19 10.45 -15.64
N GLY A 93 19.83 10.32 -14.47
CA GLY A 93 21.21 10.74 -14.23
C GLY A 93 22.18 9.60 -13.94
N THR A 94 21.70 8.36 -13.73
CA THR A 94 22.56 7.24 -13.36
C THR A 94 22.54 6.17 -14.46
N PRO A 95 23.71 5.83 -15.06
CA PRO A 95 23.78 4.78 -16.08
C PRO A 95 23.36 3.44 -15.47
N GLN A 96 22.36 2.79 -16.09
CA GLN A 96 21.96 1.43 -15.77
C GLN A 96 22.81 0.49 -16.63
N GLU A 97 23.88 -0.06 -16.07
CA GLU A 97 24.58 -1.20 -16.69
C GLU A 97 23.67 -2.43 -16.60
N SER A 98 23.38 -3.03 -17.75
CA SER A 98 22.59 -4.24 -17.88
C SER A 98 23.41 -5.47 -17.51
N LEU A 99 23.25 -6.05 -16.33
CA LEU A 99 23.76 -7.39 -15.99
C LEU A 99 22.75 -8.00 -15.01
N GLY A 100 22.07 -9.10 -15.31
CA GLY A 100 22.67 -10.42 -15.53
C GLY A 100 22.51 -11.19 -14.21
N SER A 101 21.68 -12.24 -14.22
CA SER A 101 21.42 -13.10 -13.05
C SER A 101 22.74 -13.60 -12.45
N SER A 102 23.09 -13.13 -11.25
CA SER A 102 24.09 -13.75 -10.37
C SER A 102 23.97 -13.18 -8.97
N SER A 103 23.84 -14.10 -8.02
CA SER A 103 23.84 -13.90 -6.56
C SER A 103 25.12 -13.26 -6.02
N SER A 104 24.95 -12.62 -4.86
CA SER A 104 25.98 -12.19 -3.91
C SER A 104 26.72 -10.89 -4.23
N SER A 105 26.32 -9.79 -3.58
CA SER A 105 27.29 -8.86 -3.01
C SER A 105 26.62 -7.92 -2.02
N SER A 106 26.98 -8.05 -0.76
CA SER A 106 26.86 -6.99 0.23
C SER A 106 27.67 -5.81 -0.26
N ASN A 107 27.01 -4.67 -0.55
CA ASN A 107 27.74 -3.42 -0.66
C ASN A 107 26.99 -2.27 0.02
N SER A 108 27.70 -1.70 0.97
CA SER A 108 27.33 -0.59 1.81
C SER A 108 27.47 0.71 1.01
N GLY A 109 26.40 1.51 0.97
CA GLY A 109 26.52 2.96 0.79
C GLY A 109 26.15 3.53 -0.58
N LYS A 110 25.47 4.68 -0.49
CA LYS A 110 25.16 5.69 -1.53
C LYS A 110 23.93 5.40 -2.39
N GLY A 111 22.78 5.94 -1.95
CA GLY A 111 21.77 6.59 -2.78
C GLY A 111 21.30 5.91 -4.07
N PHE A 112 21.39 4.58 -4.17
CA PHE A 112 21.01 3.84 -5.37
C PHE A 112 19.68 3.12 -5.13
N VAL A 113 18.75 3.42 -6.01
CA VAL A 113 17.40 2.90 -6.12
C VAL A 113 17.50 1.38 -6.34
N ARG A 114 17.24 0.58 -5.29
CA ARG A 114 17.44 -0.89 -5.32
C ARG A 114 16.51 -1.60 -6.30
N PRO A 115 16.91 -2.68 -6.98
CA PRO A 115 15.97 -3.51 -7.76
C PRO A 115 14.82 -4.01 -6.88
N VAL A 116 13.61 -4.06 -7.44
CA VAL A 116 12.42 -4.58 -6.75
C VAL A 116 12.08 -5.97 -7.26
N GLU A 117 11.49 -6.78 -6.40
CA GLU A 117 11.00 -8.10 -6.75
C GLU A 117 9.50 -8.05 -7.09
N LEU A 118 9.05 -8.94 -7.97
CA LEU A 118 7.61 -9.10 -8.22
C LEU A 118 7.01 -9.95 -7.10
N GLY A 119 6.09 -9.36 -6.34
CA GLY A 119 5.32 -10.05 -5.32
C GLY A 119 4.27 -10.99 -5.91
N LEU A 120 3.59 -11.75 -5.04
CA LEU A 120 2.53 -12.68 -5.45
C LEU A 120 1.36 -11.95 -6.11
N SER A 121 1.10 -10.70 -5.73
CA SER A 121 0.11 -9.82 -6.36
C SER A 121 0.51 -9.31 -7.75
N GLY A 122 1.74 -9.61 -8.22
CA GLY A 122 2.32 -9.03 -9.43
C GLY A 122 2.82 -7.59 -9.26
N CYS A 123 2.72 -7.02 -8.06
CA CYS A 123 3.24 -5.70 -7.75
C CYS A 123 4.75 -5.73 -7.44
N GLY A 124 5.45 -4.65 -7.78
CA GLY A 124 6.85 -4.48 -7.35
C GLY A 124 6.92 -4.27 -5.84
N GLN A 125 7.75 -5.04 -5.17
CA GLN A 125 7.99 -5.02 -3.73
C GLN A 125 9.49 -4.87 -3.46
N ASP A 126 9.85 -4.10 -2.44
CA ASP A 126 11.24 -4.01 -1.97
C ASP A 126 11.68 -5.38 -1.41
N PRO A 127 12.85 -5.92 -1.82
CA PRO A 127 13.36 -7.17 -1.28
C PRO A 127 13.55 -7.14 0.24
N ASP A 128 13.75 -5.96 0.83
CA ASP A 128 13.91 -5.74 2.26
C ASP A 128 12.66 -5.11 2.89
N ASN A 129 11.47 -5.29 2.31
CA ASN A 129 10.23 -4.82 2.91
C ASN A 129 9.93 -5.52 4.25
N TRP A 130 9.11 -4.90 5.10
CA TRP A 130 8.88 -5.43 6.46
C TRP A 130 8.23 -6.82 6.48
N PRO A 131 7.36 -7.24 5.53
CA PRO A 131 6.87 -8.63 5.48
C PRO A 131 7.97 -9.66 5.34
N ARG A 132 8.93 -9.45 4.42
CA ARG A 132 10.06 -10.36 4.18
C ARG A 132 10.98 -10.41 5.38
N GLN A 133 11.20 -9.27 6.02
CA GLN A 133 11.98 -9.20 7.25
C GLN A 133 11.29 -9.92 8.42
N LEU A 134 9.98 -9.73 8.59
CA LEU A 134 9.19 -10.44 9.60
C LEU A 134 9.23 -11.95 9.37
N ALA A 135 9.10 -12.40 8.12
CA ALA A 135 9.21 -13.80 7.75
C ALA A 135 10.60 -14.36 8.09
N GLY A 136 11.67 -13.65 7.71
CA GLY A 136 13.05 -14.04 8.02
C GLY A 136 13.32 -14.09 9.53
N MET A 137 12.83 -13.11 10.29
CA MET A 137 12.99 -13.06 11.75
C MET A 137 12.26 -14.18 12.47
N THR A 138 11.09 -14.59 11.96
CA THR A 138 10.23 -15.59 12.62
C THR A 138 10.33 -16.99 12.02
N GLY A 139 11.09 -17.16 10.93
CA GLY A 139 11.20 -18.42 10.19
C GLY A 139 9.90 -18.87 9.51
N ARG A 140 8.90 -17.98 9.38
CA ARG A 140 7.57 -18.31 8.84
C ARG A 140 7.55 -18.22 7.32
N SER A 141 6.86 -19.17 6.69
CA SER A 141 6.56 -19.08 5.26
C SER A 141 5.67 -17.87 4.95
N LEU A 142 6.04 -17.09 3.93
CA LEU A 142 5.40 -15.81 3.59
C LEU A 142 4.58 -15.90 2.31
N GLY A 143 3.38 -15.31 2.35
CA GLY A 143 2.61 -14.88 1.19
C GLY A 143 2.41 -13.37 1.20
N ASP A 144 3.24 -12.62 0.46
CA ASP A 144 3.16 -11.16 0.41
C ASP A 144 2.37 -10.66 -0.80
N TYR A 145 1.16 -10.17 -0.54
CA TYR A 145 0.23 -9.62 -1.52
C TYR A 145 0.19 -8.09 -1.52
N SER A 146 1.05 -7.45 -0.73
CA SER A 146 1.08 -5.99 -0.64
C SER A 146 1.34 -5.34 -1.99
N CYS A 147 0.76 -4.15 -2.18
CA CYS A 147 0.89 -3.42 -3.42
C CYS A 147 0.83 -1.90 -3.19
N ASN A 148 1.71 -1.17 -3.86
CA ASN A 148 1.71 0.28 -3.84
C ASN A 148 0.34 0.85 -4.27
N GLY A 149 -0.15 1.87 -3.57
CA GLY A 149 -1.42 2.53 -3.89
C GLY A 149 -2.67 1.78 -3.42
N ALA A 150 -2.53 0.71 -2.65
CA ALA A 150 -3.67 -0.01 -2.12
C ALA A 150 -4.48 0.82 -1.11
N THR A 151 -5.78 0.62 -1.13
CA THR A 151 -6.76 1.10 -0.12
C THR A 151 -7.39 -0.10 0.56
N SER A 152 -8.10 0.10 1.67
CA SER A 152 -8.80 -1.01 2.32
C SER A 152 -9.78 -1.72 1.37
N ARG A 153 -10.34 -1.00 0.40
CA ARG A 153 -11.20 -1.55 -0.66
C ARG A 153 -10.45 -2.53 -1.56
N SER A 154 -9.31 -2.12 -2.13
CA SER A 154 -8.52 -2.99 -3.02
C SER A 154 -7.87 -4.16 -2.29
N VAL A 155 -7.64 -4.03 -0.98
CA VAL A 155 -7.23 -5.17 -0.15
C VAL A 155 -8.31 -6.26 -0.19
N VAL A 156 -9.57 -5.90 0.07
CA VAL A 156 -10.68 -6.86 0.00
C VAL A 156 -10.85 -7.40 -1.42
N GLU A 157 -10.97 -6.52 -2.42
CA GLU A 157 -11.35 -6.89 -3.80
C GLU A 157 -10.23 -7.57 -4.59
N HIS A 158 -8.97 -7.44 -4.18
CA HIS A 158 -7.83 -7.95 -4.97
C HIS A 158 -6.86 -8.78 -4.14
N GLN A 159 -6.28 -8.22 -3.08
CA GLN A 159 -5.21 -8.89 -2.34
C GLN A 159 -5.74 -10.12 -1.57
N LEU A 160 -6.84 -9.96 -0.85
CA LEU A 160 -7.49 -11.06 -0.11
C LEU A 160 -7.99 -12.13 -1.07
N GLU A 161 -8.77 -11.74 -2.09
CA GLU A 161 -9.28 -12.69 -3.07
C GLU A 161 -8.17 -13.49 -3.74
N GLN A 162 -7.05 -12.85 -4.08
CA GLN A 162 -5.92 -13.54 -4.70
C GLN A 162 -5.23 -14.49 -3.71
N ALA A 163 -5.01 -14.07 -2.46
CA ALA A 163 -4.46 -14.94 -1.43
C ALA A 163 -5.30 -16.20 -1.18
N VAL A 164 -6.63 -16.06 -1.26
CA VAL A 164 -7.57 -17.20 -1.19
C VAL A 164 -7.49 -18.07 -2.44
N ARG A 165 -7.50 -17.48 -3.64
CA ARG A 165 -7.39 -18.21 -4.91
C ARG A 165 -6.09 -19.03 -5.01
N ASP A 166 -4.98 -18.47 -4.52
CA ASP A 166 -3.68 -19.14 -4.52
C ASP A 166 -3.56 -20.21 -3.43
N GLY A 167 -4.57 -20.34 -2.55
CA GLY A 167 -4.57 -21.28 -1.43
C GLY A 167 -3.58 -20.90 -0.32
N ASN A 168 -3.16 -19.64 -0.25
CA ASN A 168 -2.17 -19.18 0.73
C ASN A 168 -2.78 -18.79 2.09
N ILE A 169 -4.10 -18.64 2.17
CA ILE A 169 -4.84 -18.56 3.43
C ILE A 169 -5.54 -19.90 3.67
N GLY A 170 -5.15 -20.61 4.73
CA GLY A 170 -5.67 -21.93 5.03
C GLY A 170 -5.34 -22.40 6.45
N PRO A 171 -5.52 -23.70 6.75
CA PRO A 171 -5.38 -24.23 8.11
C PRO A 171 -4.02 -24.04 8.78
N ALA A 172 -2.93 -23.91 8.01
CA ALA A 172 -1.59 -23.62 8.55
C ALA A 172 -1.28 -22.12 8.64
N THR A 173 -2.20 -21.24 8.24
CA THR A 173 -2.01 -19.80 8.42
C THR A 173 -2.10 -19.44 9.89
N GLU A 174 -1.04 -18.81 10.41
CA GLU A 174 -0.90 -18.42 11.80
C GLU A 174 -1.18 -16.93 11.99
N GLU A 175 -0.84 -16.09 11.00
CA GLU A 175 -1.05 -14.66 11.05
C GLU A 175 -1.36 -14.07 9.67
N VAL A 176 -2.40 -13.23 9.63
CA VAL A 176 -2.70 -12.36 8.49
C VAL A 176 -2.54 -10.92 8.92
N VAL A 177 -1.60 -10.19 8.32
CA VAL A 177 -1.34 -8.78 8.63
C VAL A 177 -1.97 -7.88 7.57
N ILE A 178 -2.76 -6.90 8.00
CA ILE A 178 -3.47 -5.95 7.13
C ILE A 178 -2.98 -4.53 7.42
N ALA A 179 -1.97 -4.07 6.68
CA ALA A 179 -1.32 -2.78 6.84
C ALA A 179 -1.81 -1.79 5.76
N VAL A 180 -2.97 -1.19 5.99
CA VAL A 180 -3.63 -0.26 5.05
C VAL A 180 -4.48 0.78 5.79
N GLY A 181 -4.82 1.86 5.10
CA GLY A 181 -5.77 2.88 5.56
C GLY A 181 -5.37 4.31 5.20
N GLY A 182 -4.08 4.56 4.99
CA GLY A 182 -3.56 5.89 4.69
C GLY A 182 -4.18 6.50 3.44
N LEU A 183 -4.43 5.71 2.40
CA LEU A 183 -4.96 6.17 1.11
C LEU A 183 -6.49 6.17 0.99
N ASP A 184 -7.21 5.63 1.98
CA ASP A 184 -8.68 5.57 1.98
C ASP A 184 -9.36 6.96 1.89
N PRO A 185 -8.85 8.03 2.53
CA PRO A 185 -9.39 9.38 2.39
C PRO A 185 -9.15 10.01 1.00
N TRP A 186 -8.05 9.68 0.31
CA TRP A 186 -7.67 10.32 -0.97
C TRP A 186 -8.59 9.94 -2.15
N ARG A 187 -9.32 8.84 -2.06
CA ARG A 187 -10.27 8.42 -3.11
C ARG A 187 -11.59 9.20 -3.10
N PHE A 188 -11.76 10.19 -2.21
CA PHE A 188 -12.91 11.11 -2.18
C PHE A 188 -12.84 12.27 -3.20
N LYS A 189 -11.92 12.24 -4.17
CA LYS A 189 -11.74 13.34 -5.16
C LYS A 189 -11.52 14.71 -4.49
N LEU A 190 -10.87 14.72 -3.34
CA LEU A 190 -10.35 15.93 -2.73
C LEU A 190 -8.86 15.95 -3.06
N ASP A 191 -8.37 17.06 -3.60
CA ASP A 191 -6.93 17.29 -3.82
C ASP A 191 -6.15 17.40 -2.49
N GLU A 192 -6.80 17.10 -1.35
CA GLU A 192 -6.32 17.21 0.02
C GLU A 192 -6.83 16.01 0.85
N ILE A 193 -6.07 15.60 1.87
CA ILE A 193 -6.55 14.64 2.88
C ILE A 193 -7.59 15.35 3.75
N PRO A 194 -8.89 14.97 3.73
CA PRO A 194 -9.86 15.61 4.59
C PRO A 194 -9.53 15.31 6.06
N PHE A 195 -9.25 16.35 6.84
CA PHE A 195 -9.02 16.27 8.28
C PHE A 195 -9.95 17.25 9.04
N PRO A 196 -10.72 16.81 10.06
CA PRO A 196 -10.81 15.42 10.54
C PRO A 196 -11.37 14.47 9.48
N TYR A 197 -11.05 13.18 9.58
CA TYR A 197 -11.52 12.18 8.62
C TYR A 197 -13.06 12.13 8.61
N PRO A 198 -13.71 12.24 7.44
CA PRO A 198 -15.15 12.09 7.35
C PRO A 198 -15.61 10.75 7.93
N GLN A 199 -16.70 10.76 8.71
CA GLN A 199 -17.21 9.55 9.37
C GLN A 199 -17.46 8.40 8.38
N ALA A 200 -17.98 8.72 7.19
CA ALA A 200 -18.18 7.73 6.13
C ALA A 200 -16.88 7.05 5.64
N VAL A 201 -15.70 7.67 5.78
CA VAL A 201 -14.41 7.02 5.49
C VAL A 201 -14.12 5.98 6.57
N ILE A 202 -14.26 6.41 7.83
CA ILE A 202 -14.00 5.62 9.03
C ILE A 202 -14.90 4.38 9.03
N ASP A 203 -16.20 4.56 8.84
CA ASP A 203 -17.18 3.47 8.83
C ASP A 203 -16.87 2.44 7.74
N ARG A 204 -16.50 2.89 6.53
CA ARG A 204 -16.17 1.99 5.43
C ARG A 204 -14.85 1.25 5.64
N TYR A 205 -13.87 1.90 6.26
CA TYR A 205 -12.62 1.27 6.66
C TYR A 205 -12.88 0.18 7.70
N LYS A 206 -13.61 0.51 8.79
CA LYS A 206 -14.01 -0.43 9.84
C LYS A 206 -14.77 -1.64 9.27
N ALA A 207 -15.77 -1.38 8.41
CA ALA A 207 -16.53 -2.44 7.76
C ALA A 207 -15.66 -3.37 6.89
N ARG A 208 -14.61 -2.84 6.25
CA ARG A 208 -13.68 -3.65 5.44
C ARG A 208 -12.74 -4.48 6.30
N VAL A 209 -12.19 -3.90 7.37
CA VAL A 209 -11.37 -4.65 8.33
C VAL A 209 -12.19 -5.78 8.97
N ALA A 210 -13.45 -5.51 9.34
CA ALA A 210 -14.36 -6.53 9.84
C ALA A 210 -14.62 -7.65 8.80
N ASN A 211 -14.89 -7.28 7.54
CA ASN A 211 -15.08 -8.25 6.46
C ASN A 211 -13.85 -9.13 6.21
N ILE A 212 -12.65 -8.53 6.11
CA ILE A 212 -11.41 -9.30 5.94
C ILE A 212 -11.21 -10.25 7.12
N THR A 213 -11.40 -9.75 8.35
CA THR A 213 -11.22 -10.55 9.56
C THR A 213 -12.19 -11.73 9.60
N HIS A 214 -13.44 -11.52 9.20
CA HIS A 214 -14.44 -12.59 9.08
C HIS A 214 -13.98 -13.67 8.10
N GLN A 215 -13.66 -13.29 6.85
CA GLN A 215 -13.24 -14.24 5.82
C GLN A 215 -11.97 -15.00 6.20
N VAL A 216 -10.99 -14.33 6.81
CA VAL A 216 -9.77 -14.99 7.30
C VAL A 216 -10.10 -16.03 8.36
N ARG A 217 -10.99 -15.73 9.32
CA ARG A 217 -11.37 -16.69 10.37
C ARG A 217 -12.15 -17.89 9.84
N GLU A 218 -12.94 -17.71 8.77
CA GLU A 218 -13.64 -18.81 8.12
C GLU A 218 -12.67 -19.79 7.46
N LEU A 219 -11.59 -19.29 6.86
CA LEU A 219 -10.61 -20.09 6.12
C LEU A 219 -9.44 -20.60 6.99
N ALA A 220 -9.08 -19.84 8.01
CA ALA A 220 -7.95 -20.06 8.91
C ALA A 220 -8.36 -19.73 10.35
N PRO A 221 -9.14 -20.60 11.02
CA PRO A 221 -9.73 -20.31 12.34
C PRO A 221 -8.71 -20.10 13.46
N ASN A 222 -7.48 -20.61 13.30
CA ASN A 222 -6.39 -20.43 14.26
C ASN A 222 -5.51 -19.21 13.95
N ALA A 223 -5.73 -18.52 12.82
CA ALA A 223 -4.94 -17.38 12.43
C ALA A 223 -5.31 -16.15 13.26
N ARG A 224 -4.29 -15.42 13.74
CA ARG A 224 -4.49 -14.07 14.26
C ARG A 224 -4.55 -13.07 13.09
N VAL A 225 -5.49 -12.15 13.14
CA VAL A 225 -5.51 -10.99 12.23
C VAL A 225 -4.85 -9.82 12.95
N THR A 226 -3.84 -9.21 12.33
CA THR A 226 -3.08 -8.10 12.90
C THR A 226 -3.23 -6.84 12.05
N ILE A 227 -3.60 -5.72 12.68
CA ILE A 227 -3.70 -4.39 12.07
C ILE A 227 -2.62 -3.50 12.69
N PRO A 228 -1.46 -3.30 12.03
CA PRO A 228 -0.46 -2.36 12.52
C PRO A 228 -0.83 -0.92 12.17
N SER A 229 -0.42 0.03 13.01
CA SER A 229 -0.37 1.44 12.61
C SER A 229 0.81 1.71 11.67
N TYR A 230 0.80 2.86 11.01
CA TYR A 230 1.96 3.34 10.23
C TYR A 230 3.11 3.76 11.17
N LEU A 231 4.33 3.85 10.64
CA LEU A 231 5.44 4.50 11.34
C LEU A 231 5.13 5.97 11.64
N SER A 232 5.80 6.53 12.65
CA SER A 232 5.80 7.97 12.84
C SER A 232 6.64 8.66 11.76
N VAL A 233 6.03 9.64 11.08
CA VAL A 233 6.66 10.37 9.97
C VAL A 233 7.10 11.76 10.42
N SER A 234 6.28 12.39 11.26
CA SER A 234 6.52 13.68 11.88
C SER A 234 7.15 13.55 13.26
N SER A 235 8.00 14.52 13.61
CA SER A 235 8.59 14.59 14.95
C SER A 235 7.54 14.86 16.04
N PRO A 236 7.89 14.64 17.33
CA PRO A 236 7.02 15.03 18.45
C PRO A 236 6.62 16.51 18.45
N GLN A 237 7.40 17.38 17.81
CA GLN A 237 7.10 18.81 17.66
C GLN A 237 6.37 19.14 16.33
N GLY A 238 6.13 18.14 15.47
CA GLY A 238 5.39 18.30 14.22
C GLY A 238 6.23 18.70 13.01
N HIS A 239 7.56 18.66 13.12
CA HIS A 239 8.46 18.83 11.97
C HIS A 239 8.40 17.61 11.05
N VAL A 240 8.37 17.89 9.75
CA VAL A 240 8.58 16.92 8.67
C VAL A 240 9.75 17.38 7.83
N CYS A 241 10.65 16.47 7.52
CA CYS A 241 11.84 16.76 6.72
C CYS A 241 11.60 16.37 5.28
N PHE A 242 11.60 17.39 4.43
CA PHE A 242 11.28 17.26 3.02
C PHE A 242 12.51 16.89 2.18
N VAL A 243 13.67 17.40 2.57
CA VAL A 243 14.95 17.18 1.90
C VAL A 243 16.02 16.94 2.95
N ASN A 244 16.74 15.82 2.83
CA ASN A 244 17.86 15.47 3.67
C ASN A 244 19.08 15.18 2.79
N VAL A 245 19.98 16.17 2.69
CA VAL A 245 21.19 16.11 1.85
C VAL A 245 22.49 16.40 2.60
N ILE A 246 22.40 16.91 3.83
CA ILE A 246 23.55 17.16 4.69
C ILE A 246 23.55 16.09 5.77
N PRO A 247 24.63 15.29 5.91
CA PRO A 247 24.70 14.25 6.92
C PRO A 247 24.39 14.76 8.33
N ASN A 248 23.47 14.08 9.02
CA ASN A 248 23.00 14.37 10.38
C ASN A 248 22.53 15.81 10.62
N GLN A 249 22.16 16.54 9.58
CA GLN A 249 21.61 17.90 9.66
C GLN A 249 20.26 17.96 8.93
N PRO A 250 19.23 17.27 9.44
CA PRO A 250 17.91 17.26 8.82
C PRO A 250 17.24 18.63 8.95
N LEU A 251 16.72 19.14 7.84
CA LEU A 251 16.02 20.44 7.79
C LEU A 251 14.51 20.24 7.82
N GLY A 252 13.94 20.32 9.02
CA GLY A 252 12.53 20.06 9.28
C GLY A 252 11.67 21.32 9.30
N PHE A 253 10.58 21.31 8.54
CA PHE A 253 9.56 22.36 8.60
C PHE A 253 8.37 21.87 9.44
N ILE A 254 7.80 22.75 10.26
CA ILE A 254 6.56 22.45 10.98
C ILE A 254 5.45 22.27 9.94
N VAL A 255 4.82 21.10 9.94
CA VAL A 255 3.62 20.83 9.13
C VAL A 255 2.44 20.82 10.09
N PRO A 256 1.62 21.89 10.11
CA PRO A 256 0.45 21.96 10.99
C PRO A 256 -0.45 20.75 10.77
N GLY A 257 -0.82 20.06 11.86
CA GLY A 257 -1.73 18.92 11.78
C GLY A 257 -1.08 17.56 11.52
N ALA A 258 0.21 17.48 11.14
CA ALA A 258 0.85 16.20 10.76
C ALA A 258 0.73 15.13 11.85
N ARG A 259 1.05 15.49 13.10
CA ARG A 259 0.93 14.59 14.26
C ARG A 259 -0.50 14.18 14.53
N GLN A 260 -1.44 15.11 14.37
CA GLN A 260 -2.86 14.89 14.61
C GLN A 260 -3.43 13.93 13.56
N VAL A 261 -3.01 14.04 12.30
CA VAL A 261 -3.40 13.14 11.21
C VAL A 261 -2.84 11.74 11.47
N GLU A 262 -1.56 11.61 11.79
CA GLU A 262 -0.95 10.31 12.15
C GLU A 262 -1.65 9.66 13.35
N ALA A 263 -1.98 10.45 14.38
CA ALA A 263 -2.71 9.98 15.55
C ALA A 263 -4.13 9.53 15.22
N ALA A 264 -4.86 10.32 14.43
CA ALA A 264 -6.22 10.01 14.04
C ALA A 264 -6.28 8.72 13.21
N LEU A 265 -5.33 8.53 12.29
CA LEU A 265 -5.26 7.30 11.49
C LEU A 265 -4.99 6.08 12.38
N ALA A 266 -3.99 6.16 13.26
CA ALA A 266 -3.70 5.09 14.21
C ALA A 266 -4.90 4.79 15.13
N ASN A 267 -5.68 5.80 15.51
CA ASN A 267 -6.90 5.61 16.31
C ASN A 267 -7.98 4.87 15.52
N VAL A 268 -8.23 5.25 14.26
CA VAL A 268 -9.17 4.55 13.39
C VAL A 268 -8.77 3.09 13.18
N GLN A 269 -7.47 2.83 12.99
CA GLN A 269 -6.93 1.47 12.88
C GLN A 269 -7.11 0.66 14.17
N ARG A 270 -6.87 1.27 15.33
CA ARG A 270 -7.07 0.64 16.65
C ARG A 270 -8.53 0.28 16.90
N GLU A 271 -9.44 1.21 16.62
CA GLU A 271 -10.88 0.99 16.78
C GLU A 271 -11.39 -0.10 15.83
N ALA A 272 -10.99 -0.07 14.55
CA ALA A 272 -11.34 -1.09 13.59
C ALA A 272 -10.85 -2.49 14.00
N ALA A 273 -9.62 -2.57 14.52
CA ALA A 273 -9.07 -3.82 15.03
C ALA A 273 -9.88 -4.33 16.24
N ALA A 274 -10.18 -3.45 17.20
CA ALA A 274 -10.96 -3.80 18.38
C ALA A 274 -12.37 -4.31 18.01
N GLU A 275 -13.08 -3.61 17.12
CA GLU A 275 -14.42 -3.99 16.67
C GLU A 275 -14.44 -5.32 15.89
N ALA A 276 -13.39 -5.60 15.11
CA ALA A 276 -13.25 -6.87 14.39
C ALA A 276 -12.73 -8.03 15.28
N GLY A 277 -12.25 -7.73 16.49
CA GLY A 277 -11.50 -8.67 17.35
C GLY A 277 -10.12 -9.03 16.79
N ALA A 278 -9.53 -8.16 15.98
CA ALA A 278 -8.16 -8.28 15.48
C ALA A 278 -7.17 -7.67 16.47
N ARG A 279 -5.90 -8.08 16.39
CA ARG A 279 -4.80 -7.51 17.17
C ARG A 279 -4.38 -6.18 16.56
N PHE A 280 -4.30 -5.13 17.37
CA PHE A 280 -3.69 -3.86 16.97
C PHE A 280 -2.22 -3.79 17.43
N VAL A 281 -1.33 -3.32 16.57
CA VAL A 281 0.08 -3.06 16.90
C VAL A 281 0.38 -1.58 16.68
N ASP A 282 0.69 -0.84 17.74
CA ASP A 282 0.96 0.61 17.65
C ASP A 282 2.42 0.93 17.26
N VAL A 283 2.76 0.61 16.01
CA VAL A 283 4.07 0.90 15.42
C VAL A 283 4.42 2.39 15.53
N ARG A 284 3.46 3.29 15.27
CA ARG A 284 3.64 4.73 15.36
C ARG A 284 4.21 5.14 16.72
N ALA A 285 3.64 4.62 17.81
CA ALA A 285 4.10 4.92 19.15
C ALA A 285 5.51 4.38 19.40
N ALA A 286 5.81 3.17 18.92
CA ALA A 286 7.12 2.55 19.06
C ALA A 286 8.22 3.29 18.29
N THR A 287 7.89 3.97 17.19
CA THR A 287 8.87 4.66 16.34
C THR A 287 8.79 6.19 16.41
N ARG A 288 8.21 6.74 17.49
CA ARG A 288 7.93 8.17 17.65
C ARG A 288 9.15 9.08 17.47
N ASP A 289 10.33 8.59 17.84
CA ASP A 289 11.57 9.37 17.81
C ASP A 289 12.44 9.03 16.57
N HIS A 290 11.91 8.21 15.64
CA HIS A 290 12.60 7.71 14.43
C HIS A 290 11.97 8.22 13.11
N HIS A 291 11.50 9.47 13.16
CA HIS A 291 10.78 10.17 12.10
C HIS A 291 11.69 10.69 10.97
N THR A 292 11.11 11.35 9.95
CA THR A 292 11.83 11.91 8.79
C THR A 292 12.98 12.88 9.16
N CYS A 293 12.85 13.57 10.29
CA CYS A 293 13.87 14.48 10.83
C CYS A 293 14.83 13.86 11.86
N ALA A 294 14.83 12.53 12.03
CA ALA A 294 15.77 11.88 12.94
C ALA A 294 17.21 11.92 12.36
N PRO A 295 18.24 11.77 13.21
CA PRO A 295 19.62 11.52 12.76
C PRO A 295 19.65 10.38 11.75
N ASP A 296 20.62 10.40 10.82
CA ASP A 296 20.60 9.52 9.64
C ASP A 296 20.52 8.04 10.02
N ALA A 297 21.33 7.61 10.99
CA ALA A 297 21.35 6.22 11.45
C ALA A 297 20.06 5.77 12.16
N GLU A 298 19.26 6.71 12.66
CA GLU A 298 18.02 6.46 13.42
C GLU A 298 16.76 6.77 12.61
N ARG A 299 16.90 7.07 11.32
CA ARG A 299 15.77 7.44 10.45
C ARG A 299 15.07 6.22 9.89
N TYR A 300 13.84 5.97 10.37
CA TYR A 300 13.02 4.84 9.91
C TYR A 300 12.15 5.19 8.70
N VAL A 301 11.98 6.48 8.41
CA VAL A 301 11.21 6.97 7.25
C VAL A 301 12.07 7.95 6.46
N SER A 302 12.24 7.72 5.16
CA SER A 302 12.98 8.63 4.27
C SER A 302 12.30 10.00 4.13
N ALA A 303 13.07 11.03 3.77
CA ALA A 303 12.54 12.37 3.49
C ALA A 303 11.47 12.41 2.39
N VAL A 304 10.75 13.53 2.29
CA VAL A 304 9.60 13.67 1.40
C VAL A 304 9.94 13.66 -0.09
N TRP A 305 10.99 14.36 -0.47
CA TRP A 305 11.35 14.60 -1.88
C TRP A 305 12.71 14.02 -2.22
N LEU A 306 13.70 14.25 -1.37
CA LEU A 306 15.07 13.83 -1.62
C LEU A 306 15.73 13.47 -0.30
N ASP A 307 16.23 12.24 -0.22
CA ASP A 307 17.01 11.77 0.90
C ASP A 307 18.24 11.03 0.36
N ILE A 308 19.43 11.56 0.60
CA ILE A 308 20.69 10.90 0.23
C ILE A 308 21.47 10.43 1.46
N THR A 309 20.94 10.66 2.66
CA THR A 309 21.65 10.46 3.93
C THR A 309 21.08 9.30 4.74
N SER A 310 19.82 8.96 4.53
CA SER A 310 19.17 7.80 5.16
C SER A 310 19.75 6.46 4.71
N PRO A 311 19.58 5.41 5.53
CA PRO A 311 19.78 4.03 5.10
C PRO A 311 18.94 3.72 3.85
N THR A 312 19.34 2.72 3.09
CA THR A 312 18.71 2.32 1.82
C THR A 312 17.18 2.31 1.92
N HIS A 313 16.53 3.05 1.02
CA HIS A 313 15.09 3.16 0.85
C HIS A 313 14.75 3.18 -0.65
N THR A 314 13.53 2.77 -0.97
CA THR A 314 13.09 2.57 -2.37
C THR A 314 12.10 3.65 -2.81
N MET A 315 11.30 4.18 -1.88
CA MET A 315 10.35 5.28 -2.14
C MET A 315 10.54 6.41 -1.12
N ALA A 316 10.38 7.66 -1.57
CA ALA A 316 10.37 8.82 -0.67
C ALA A 316 9.14 8.79 0.25
N MET A 317 9.22 9.34 1.47
CA MET A 317 8.22 9.19 2.55
C MET A 317 7.89 7.77 3.02
N HIS A 318 8.71 6.78 2.65
CA HIS A 318 8.42 5.39 3.00
C HIS A 318 9.46 4.81 3.95
N PRO A 319 9.21 3.61 4.51
CA PRO A 319 10.15 2.97 5.40
C PRO A 319 11.54 2.84 4.75
N THR A 320 12.57 3.20 5.51
CA THR A 320 13.94 2.76 5.20
C THR A 320 14.05 1.28 5.56
N THR A 321 15.15 0.63 5.16
CA THR A 321 15.41 -0.76 5.57
C THR A 321 15.35 -0.94 7.09
N LYS A 322 15.86 0.03 7.87
CA LYS A 322 15.77 0.04 9.34
C LYS A 322 14.35 0.26 9.85
N GLY A 323 13.57 1.10 9.16
CA GLY A 323 12.14 1.24 9.45
C GLY A 323 11.37 -0.06 9.21
N SER A 324 11.67 -0.77 8.13
CA SER A 324 11.10 -2.09 7.87
C SER A 324 11.49 -3.12 8.93
N GLN A 325 12.75 -3.11 9.41
CA GLN A 325 13.20 -3.91 10.57
C GLN A 325 12.37 -3.59 11.81
N ALA A 326 12.16 -2.31 12.11
CA ALA A 326 11.40 -1.88 13.28
C ALA A 326 9.93 -2.31 13.21
N ILE A 327 9.27 -2.13 12.06
CA ILE A 327 7.88 -2.61 11.86
C ILE A 327 7.82 -4.12 12.10
N ALA A 328 8.73 -4.88 11.49
CA ALA A 328 8.78 -6.33 11.63
C ALA A 328 8.98 -6.75 13.10
N ALA A 329 9.90 -6.09 13.82
CA ALA A 329 10.15 -6.37 15.23
C ALA A 329 8.93 -6.08 16.12
N GLU A 330 8.21 -4.99 15.89
CA GLU A 330 7.00 -4.65 16.65
C GLU A 330 5.85 -5.62 16.38
N ILE A 331 5.69 -6.11 15.14
CA ILE A 331 4.68 -7.11 14.80
C ILE A 331 5.06 -8.50 15.36
N ALA A 332 6.35 -8.82 15.44
CA ALA A 332 6.83 -10.12 15.93
C ALA A 332 6.66 -10.32 17.45
N ARG A 333 6.53 -9.25 18.23
CA ARG A 333 6.23 -9.30 19.66
C ARG A 333 4.82 -9.83 19.92
#